data_AF-A0A2S6T1U8-F1
#
_entry.id   AF-A0A2S6T1U8-F1
#
_cell.length_a   1.000
_cell.length_b   1.000
_cell.length_c   1.000
_cell.angle_alpha   90.00
_cell.angle_beta   90.00
_cell.angle_gamma   90.00
#
_symmetry.space_group_name_H-M   'P 1'
#
loop_
_entity.id
_entity.type
_entity.pdbx_description
1 polymer ?
#
loop_
_entity_poly.entity_id
_entity_poly.type
_entity_poly.pdbx_seq_one_letter_code
_entity_poly.pdbx_strand_id
1 'polypeptide(L)'
;MNSILKILVDIGPLAVFFIFYTRGDLLSAILPFMIATVIAVLFSYIVAKKIPIMPTVGAAIILVFGGLTIYFDNEVFFKMKPTIINILFGAILYGGMLINKPLLKYLLGSALKLQKEGWIILTKRWIGFFIALAILNEI
;
A
#
# COMPACT_ATOMS: atom_id res chain seq x y z
N MET A 1 4.34 26.29 -1.72
CA MET A 1 4.92 25.61 -0.55
C MET A 1 6.39 25.44 -0.84
N ASN A 2 7.30 25.97 -0.01
CA ASN A 2 8.73 25.83 -0.26
C ASN A 2 9.08 24.35 -0.32
N SER A 3 9.79 23.91 -1.36
CA SER A 3 10.08 22.49 -1.62
C SER A 3 10.70 21.78 -0.40
N ILE A 4 11.47 22.52 0.40
CA ILE A 4 12.09 22.07 1.65
C ILE A 4 11.04 21.66 2.71
N LEU A 5 9.96 22.43 2.87
CA LEU A 5 8.89 22.10 3.83
C LEU A 5 8.11 20.85 3.41
N LYS A 6 7.93 20.65 2.10
CA LYS A 6 7.30 19.44 1.58
C LYS A 6 8.15 18.20 1.87
N ILE A 7 9.45 18.31 1.59
CA ILE A 7 10.43 17.26 1.89
C ILE A 7 10.46 16.95 3.40
N LEU A 8 10.44 17.97 4.27
CA LEU A 8 10.45 17.77 5.71
C LEU A 8 9.20 17.05 6.23
N VAL A 9 8.04 17.36 5.68
CA VAL A 9 6.75 16.72 6.04
C VAL A 9 6.68 15.29 5.52
N ASP A 10 7.22 15.03 4.32
CA ASP A 10 7.18 13.70 3.70
C ASP A 10 8.26 12.76 4.29
N ILE A 11 9.46 13.27 4.56
CA ILE A 11 10.61 12.50 5.06
C ILE A 11 10.67 12.45 6.59
N GLY A 12 10.16 13.47 7.28
CA GLY A 12 10.24 13.58 8.75
C GLY A 12 9.70 12.35 9.48
N PRO A 13 8.46 11.90 9.20
CA PRO A 13 7.92 10.70 9.81
C PRO A 13 8.74 9.46 9.46
N LEU A 14 9.16 9.34 8.20
CA LEU A 14 9.97 8.20 7.75
C LEU A 14 11.31 8.12 8.49
N ALA A 15 11.96 9.27 8.72
CA ALA A 15 13.20 9.33 9.49
C ALA A 15 12.98 8.88 10.94
N VAL A 16 11.87 9.31 11.58
CA VAL A 16 11.50 8.85 12.92
C VAL A 16 11.28 7.34 12.92
N PHE A 17 10.54 6.80 11.96
CA PHE A 17 10.35 5.36 11.83
C PHE A 17 11.67 4.59 11.78
N PHE A 18 12.60 5.02 10.91
CA PHE A 18 13.91 4.36 10.79
C PHE A 18 14.75 4.43 12.07
N ILE A 19 14.73 5.55 12.80
CA ILE A 19 15.48 5.70 14.06
C ILE A 19 14.97 4.74 15.12
N PHE A 20 13.64 4.58 15.24
CA PHE A 20 13.06 3.67 16.23
C PHE A 20 13.18 2.20 15.77
N TYR A 21 12.99 1.94 14.48
CA TYR A 21 13.13 0.59 13.90
C TYR A 21 14.56 0.04 14.00
N THR A 22 15.58 0.90 13.93
CA THR A 22 16.98 0.46 14.10
C THR A 22 17.38 0.20 15.55
N ARG A 23 16.57 0.65 16.51
CA ARG A 23 16.85 0.54 17.96
C ARG A 23 15.93 -0.42 18.71
N GLY A 24 14.90 -0.96 18.05
CA GLY A 24 13.92 -1.86 18.64
C GLY A 24 13.15 -2.62 17.55
N ASP A 25 11.98 -3.16 17.90
CA ASP A 25 11.14 -3.92 16.97
C ASP A 25 10.15 -3.03 16.20
N LEU A 26 9.51 -3.57 15.16
CA LEU A 26 8.59 -2.80 14.31
C LEU A 26 7.42 -2.23 15.11
N LEU A 27 6.87 -2.99 16.07
CA LEU A 27 5.81 -2.51 16.98
C LEU A 27 6.25 -1.24 17.75
N SER A 28 7.50 -1.20 18.21
CA SER A 28 8.06 -0.04 18.91
C SER A 28 8.25 1.18 17.98
N ALA A 29 8.43 0.95 16.68
CA ALA A 29 8.63 2.00 15.67
C ALA A 29 7.31 2.54 15.09
N ILE A 30 6.25 1.75 15.06
CA ILE A 30 4.94 2.14 14.50
C ILE A 30 4.29 3.27 15.29
N LEU A 31 4.32 3.22 16.62
CA LEU A 31 3.70 4.24 17.47
C LEU A 31 4.38 5.62 17.30
N PRO A 32 5.72 5.76 17.42
CA PRO A 32 6.44 7.00 17.13
C PRO A 32 6.24 7.49 15.69
N PHE A 33 6.21 6.57 14.72
CA PHE A 33 5.97 6.90 13.31
C PHE A 33 4.58 7.50 13.08
N MET A 34 3.56 6.91 13.68
CA MET A 34 2.18 7.38 13.58
C MET A 34 2.04 8.78 14.20
N ILE A 35 2.60 8.98 15.40
CA ILE A 35 2.62 10.29 16.08
C ILE A 35 3.36 11.32 15.22
N ALA A 36 4.54 10.97 14.69
CA ALA A 36 5.31 11.86 13.81
C ALA A 36 4.56 12.21 12.52
N THR A 37 3.82 11.25 11.95
CA THR A 37 3.00 11.46 10.74
C THR A 37 1.84 12.43 11.03
N VAL A 38 1.15 12.27 12.15
CA VAL A 38 0.09 13.18 12.59
C VAL A 38 0.63 14.60 12.79
N ILE A 39 1.77 14.74 13.47
CA ILE A 39 2.43 16.03 13.68
C ILE A 39 2.84 16.66 12.35
N ALA A 40 3.41 15.89 11.42
CA ALA A 40 3.84 16.36 10.12
C ALA A 40 2.64 16.87 9.28
N VAL A 41 1.50 16.18 9.33
CA VAL A 41 0.27 16.60 8.63
C VAL A 41 -0.34 17.84 9.26
N LEU A 42 -0.42 17.91 10.59
CA LEU A 42 -0.88 19.10 11.32
C LEU A 42 0.01 20.31 11.02
N PHE A 43 1.32 20.14 11.05
CA PHE A 43 2.27 21.19 10.73
C PHE A 43 2.15 21.63 9.26
N SER A 44 1.97 20.69 8.34
CA SER A 44 1.70 20.97 6.92
C SER A 44 0.40 21.76 6.75
N TYR A 45 -0.66 21.41 7.47
CA TYR A 45 -1.94 22.10 7.43
C TYR A 45 -1.82 23.56 7.91
N ILE A 46 -1.12 23.79 9.03
CA ILE A 46 -0.92 25.13 9.61
C ILE A 46 -0.07 26.02 8.69
N VAL A 47 1.02 25.46 8.12
CA VAL A 47 1.98 26.24 7.32
C VAL A 47 1.52 26.42 5.88
N ALA A 48 0.89 25.42 5.27
CA ALA A 48 0.51 25.46 3.86
C ALA A 48 -0.89 26.01 3.59
N LYS A 49 -1.79 26.05 4.60
CA LYS A 49 -3.23 26.40 4.48
C LYS A 49 -3.98 25.68 3.34
N LYS A 50 -3.39 24.65 2.75
CA LYS A 50 -3.93 23.78 1.71
C LYS A 50 -3.59 22.37 2.13
N ILE A 51 -4.62 21.51 2.18
CA ILE A 51 -4.45 20.08 2.46
C ILE A 51 -3.67 19.47 1.29
N PRO A 52 -2.40 19.08 1.48
CA PRO A 52 -1.71 18.33 0.46
C PRO A 52 -2.27 16.91 0.50
N ILE A 53 -3.05 16.57 -0.53
CA ILE A 53 -3.82 15.32 -0.61
C ILE A 53 -2.94 14.09 -0.37
N MET A 54 -1.70 14.09 -0.89
CA MET A 54 -0.75 12.98 -0.74
C MET A 54 -0.36 12.68 0.73
N PRO A 55 0.17 13.64 1.51
CA PRO A 55 0.46 13.46 2.94
C PRO A 55 -0.76 13.06 3.78
N THR A 56 -1.91 13.68 3.54
CA THR A 56 -3.12 13.43 4.34
C THR A 56 -3.68 12.03 4.10
N VAL A 57 -3.71 11.57 2.84
CA VAL A 57 -4.12 10.20 2.51
C VAL A 57 -3.11 9.19 3.07
N GLY A 58 -1.81 9.45 2.95
CA GLY A 58 -0.76 8.62 3.55
C GLY A 58 -0.92 8.50 5.07
N ALA A 59 -1.19 9.61 5.75
CA ALA A 59 -1.42 9.65 7.19
C ALA A 59 -2.67 8.90 7.63
N ALA A 60 -3.79 9.06 6.91
CA ALA A 60 -5.01 8.31 7.19
C ALA A 60 -4.78 6.79 7.07
N ILE A 61 -4.06 6.36 6.04
CA ILE A 61 -3.69 4.95 5.85
C ILE A 61 -2.77 4.48 6.97
N ILE A 62 -1.75 5.25 7.34
CA ILE A 62 -0.83 4.92 8.44
C ILE A 62 -1.57 4.82 9.78
N LEU A 63 -2.52 5.72 10.05
CA LEU A 63 -3.32 5.72 11.26
C LEU A 63 -4.25 4.50 11.33
N VAL A 64 -4.96 4.18 10.24
CA VAL A 64 -5.86 3.02 10.21
C VAL A 64 -5.08 1.72 10.34
N PHE A 65 -4.06 1.50 9.50
CA PHE A 65 -3.30 0.25 9.50
C PHE A 65 -2.36 0.15 10.69
N GLY A 66 -1.66 1.23 11.06
CA GLY A 66 -0.82 1.23 12.26
C GLY A 66 -1.64 1.10 13.55
N GLY A 67 -2.85 1.66 13.59
CA GLY A 67 -3.76 1.51 14.73
C GLY A 67 -4.25 0.08 14.87
N LEU A 68 -4.62 -0.57 13.75
CA LEU A 68 -4.93 -2.00 13.71
C LEU A 68 -3.74 -2.86 14.16
N THR A 69 -2.52 -2.53 13.74
CA THR A 69 -1.30 -3.24 14.17
C THR A 69 -1.10 -3.18 15.68
N ILE A 70 -1.27 -2.01 16.30
CA ILE A 70 -1.11 -1.85 17.75
C ILE A 70 -2.25 -2.53 18.51
N TYR A 71 -3.48 -2.41 18.03
CA TYR A 71 -4.66 -3.00 18.68
C TYR A 71 -4.62 -4.53 18.70
N PHE A 72 -4.16 -5.14 17.60
CA PHE A 72 -4.00 -6.60 17.50
C PHE A 72 -2.61 -7.10 17.89
N ASP A 73 -1.71 -6.20 18.31
CA ASP A 73 -0.28 -6.46 18.59
C ASP A 73 0.41 -7.30 17.50
N ASN A 74 0.04 -7.05 16.25
CA ASN A 74 0.43 -7.91 15.13
C ASN A 74 0.96 -7.09 13.95
N GLU A 75 2.28 -7.13 13.79
CA GLU A 75 3.03 -6.48 12.71
C GLU A 75 2.55 -6.82 11.31
N VAL A 76 1.84 -7.95 11.15
CA VAL A 76 1.25 -8.40 9.90
C VAL A 76 0.32 -7.31 9.34
N PHE A 77 -0.47 -6.59 10.15
CA PHE A 77 -1.35 -5.55 9.61
C PHE A 77 -0.61 -4.38 8.93
N PHE A 78 0.58 -4.03 9.40
CA PHE A 78 1.41 -3.02 8.74
C PHE A 78 2.08 -3.57 7.47
N LYS A 79 2.51 -4.83 7.51
CA LYS A 79 3.15 -5.56 6.39
C LYS A 79 2.17 -6.06 5.32
N MET A 80 0.88 -6.16 5.62
CA MET A 80 -0.17 -6.72 4.75
C MET A 80 -0.57 -5.80 3.60
N LYS A 81 -0.09 -4.54 3.55
CA LYS A 81 -0.38 -3.61 2.44
C LYS A 81 -0.17 -4.26 1.05
N PRO A 82 0.94 -4.97 0.77
CA PRO A 82 1.15 -5.66 -0.50
C PRO A 82 0.31 -6.94 -0.61
N THR A 83 0.15 -7.72 0.46
CA THR A 83 -0.65 -8.96 0.46
C THR A 83 -2.11 -8.69 0.11
N ILE A 84 -2.73 -7.68 0.75
CA ILE A 84 -4.13 -7.29 0.49
C ILE A 84 -4.29 -6.85 -0.97
N ILE A 85 -3.34 -6.06 -1.48
CA ILE A 85 -3.35 -5.62 -2.89
C ILE A 85 -3.24 -6.85 -3.81
N ASN A 86 -2.29 -7.75 -3.57
CA ASN A 86 -2.10 -8.95 -4.38
C ASN A 86 -3.31 -9.89 -4.34
N ILE A 87 -3.91 -10.12 -3.17
CA ILE A 87 -5.14 -10.92 -3.01
C ILE A 87 -6.30 -10.24 -3.73
N LEU A 88 -6.46 -8.92 -3.60
CA LEU A 88 -7.51 -8.16 -4.27
C LEU A 88 -7.36 -8.22 -5.79
N PHE A 89 -6.14 -8.04 -6.32
CA PHE A 89 -5.86 -8.22 -7.75
C PHE A 89 -6.14 -9.65 -8.20
N GLY A 90 -5.69 -10.65 -7.46
CA GLY A 90 -5.98 -12.06 -7.73
C GLY A 90 -7.49 -12.35 -7.77
N ALA A 91 -8.24 -11.83 -6.79
CA ALA A 91 -9.69 -11.99 -6.70
C ALA A 91 -10.45 -11.27 -7.82
N ILE A 92 -10.04 -10.04 -8.17
CA ILE A 92 -10.61 -9.28 -9.29
C ILE A 92 -10.37 -10.02 -10.59
N LEU A 93 -9.16 -10.53 -10.83
CA LEU A 93 -8.85 -11.29 -12.04
C LEU A 93 -9.62 -12.61 -12.10
N TYR A 94 -9.78 -13.29 -10.96
CA TYR A 94 -10.59 -14.49 -10.85
C TYR A 94 -12.08 -14.19 -11.12
N GLY A 95 -12.62 -13.11 -10.55
CA GLY A 95 -13.99 -12.64 -10.82
C GLY A 95 -14.21 -12.23 -12.28
N GLY A 96 -13.23 -11.56 -12.90
CA GLY A 96 -13.26 -11.24 -14.33
C GLY A 96 -13.29 -12.48 -15.23
N MET A 97 -12.68 -13.58 -14.77
CA MET A 97 -12.74 -14.85 -15.47
C MET A 97 -14.15 -15.48 -15.42
N LEU A 98 -14.87 -15.36 -14.30
CA LEU A 98 -16.26 -15.82 -14.17
C LEU A 98 -17.22 -15.07 -15.11
N ILE A 99 -16.92 -13.81 -15.43
CA ILE A 99 -17.71 -12.96 -16.33
C ILE A 99 -17.35 -13.22 -17.82
N ASN A 100 -16.44 -14.17 -18.12
CA ASN A 100 -15.89 -14.42 -19.47
C ASN A 100 -15.31 -13.15 -20.15
N LYS A 101 -14.98 -12.13 -19.34
CA LYS A 101 -14.38 -10.88 -19.77
C LYS A 101 -13.00 -10.79 -19.10
N PRO A 102 -11.96 -11.37 -19.72
CA PRO A 102 -10.61 -11.31 -19.16
C PRO A 102 -10.21 -9.85 -18.95
N LEU A 103 -10.14 -9.41 -17.70
CA LEU A 103 -9.87 -8.01 -17.35
C LEU A 103 -8.49 -7.57 -17.85
N LEU A 104 -7.54 -8.52 -17.95
CA LEU A 104 -6.25 -8.30 -18.60
C LEU A 104 -6.39 -7.85 -20.06
N LYS A 105 -7.42 -8.29 -20.78
CA LYS A 105 -7.68 -7.83 -22.15
C LYS A 105 -8.02 -6.35 -22.21
N TYR A 106 -8.70 -5.82 -21.19
CA TYR A 106 -9.01 -4.39 -21.12
C TYR A 106 -7.77 -3.56 -20.77
N LEU A 107 -6.90 -4.07 -19.89
CA LEU A 107 -5.67 -3.40 -19.45
C LEU A 107 -4.54 -3.47 -20.48
N LEU A 108 -4.33 -4.63 -21.10
CA LEU A 108 -3.18 -4.94 -21.96
C LEU A 108 -3.56 -5.16 -23.42
N GLY A 109 -4.84 -5.08 -23.80
CA GLY A 109 -5.30 -5.36 -25.16
C GLY A 109 -4.79 -4.37 -26.21
N SER A 110 -4.34 -3.19 -25.80
CA SER A 110 -3.63 -2.24 -26.66
C SER A 110 -2.18 -2.63 -26.91
N ALA A 111 -1.55 -3.33 -25.95
CA ALA A 111 -0.14 -3.73 -26.01
C ALA A 111 0.06 -5.14 -26.57
N LEU A 112 -0.89 -6.06 -26.38
CA LEU A 112 -0.80 -7.46 -26.78
C LEU A 112 -1.98 -7.88 -27.66
N LYS A 113 -1.70 -8.44 -28.84
CA LYS A 113 -2.70 -9.07 -29.70
C LYS A 113 -2.74 -10.57 -29.45
N LEU A 114 -3.70 -11.02 -28.63
CA LEU A 114 -3.89 -12.42 -28.29
C LEU A 114 -5.29 -12.91 -28.71
N GLN A 115 -5.38 -14.18 -29.10
CA GLN A 115 -6.65 -14.89 -29.28
C GLN A 115 -7.39 -15.05 -27.93
N LYS A 116 -8.70 -15.32 -27.97
CA LYS A 116 -9.55 -15.45 -26.76
C LYS A 116 -8.98 -16.46 -25.76
N GLU A 117 -8.48 -17.59 -26.23
CA GLU A 117 -7.86 -18.65 -25.40
C GLU A 117 -6.57 -18.17 -24.72
N GLY A 118 -5.75 -17.38 -25.42
CA GLY A 118 -4.53 -16.79 -24.88
C GLY A 118 -4.79 -15.85 -23.70
N TRP A 119 -5.88 -15.08 -23.75
CA TRP A 119 -6.30 -14.22 -22.63
C TRP A 119 -6.72 -15.01 -21.40
N ILE A 120 -7.36 -16.16 -21.58
CA ILE A 120 -7.77 -17.05 -20.48
C ILE A 120 -6.55 -17.64 -19.78
N ILE A 121 -5.59 -18.17 -20.55
CA ILE A 121 -4.35 -18.75 -20.03
C ILE A 121 -3.52 -17.67 -19.30
N LEU A 122 -3.39 -16.48 -19.89
CA LEU A 122 -2.66 -15.37 -19.30
C LEU A 122 -3.29 -14.93 -17.97
N THR A 123 -4.62 -14.78 -17.94
CA THR A 123 -5.34 -14.41 -16.71
C THR A 123 -5.14 -15.44 -15.61
N LYS A 124 -5.21 -16.75 -15.93
CA LYS A 124 -4.92 -17.84 -14.97
C LYS A 124 -3.51 -17.77 -14.40
N ARG A 125 -2.49 -17.53 -15.24
CA ARG A 125 -1.09 -17.39 -14.80
C ARG A 125 -0.90 -16.19 -13.88
N TRP A 126 -1.55 -15.06 -14.20
CA TRP A 126 -1.51 -13.86 -13.38
C TRP A 126 -2.21 -14.02 -12.03
N ILE A 127 -3.36 -14.71 -11.99
CA ILE A 127 -4.00 -15.09 -10.73
C ILE A 127 -3.03 -15.92 -9.87
N GLY A 128 -2.43 -16.96 -10.46
CA GLY A 128 -1.44 -17.79 -9.76
C GLY A 128 -0.24 -16.99 -9.27
N PHE A 129 0.27 -16.05 -10.06
CA PHE A 129 1.38 -15.18 -9.69
C PHE A 129 1.05 -14.28 -8.50
N PHE A 130 -0.12 -13.63 -8.50
CA PHE A 130 -0.54 -12.78 -7.39
C PHE A 130 -0.81 -13.57 -6.11
N ILE A 131 -1.40 -14.75 -6.21
CA ILE A 131 -1.59 -15.64 -5.05
C ILE A 131 -0.24 -16.12 -4.52
N ALA A 132 0.70 -16.50 -5.40
CA ALA A 132 2.04 -16.90 -5.00
C ALA A 132 2.79 -15.75 -4.31
N LEU A 133 2.67 -14.51 -4.82
CA LEU A 133 3.23 -13.33 -4.17
C LEU A 133 2.56 -13.04 -2.81
N ALA A 134 1.25 -13.25 -2.68
CA ALA A 134 0.57 -13.09 -1.40
C ALA A 134 1.10 -14.09 -0.36
N ILE A 135 1.23 -15.37 -0.75
CA ILE A 135 1.79 -16.43 0.11
C ILE A 135 3.25 -16.13 0.45
N LEU A 136 4.08 -15.79 -0.53
CA LEU A 136 5.49 -15.50 -0.31
C LEU A 136 5.72 -14.25 0.55
N ASN A 137 4.81 -13.28 0.51
CA ASN A 137 4.90 -12.09 1.36
C ASN A 137 4.49 -12.37 2.82
N GLU A 138 3.85 -13.52 3.08
CA GLU A 138 3.38 -13.93 4.41
C GLU A 138 4.27 -15.02 5.04
N ILE A 139 5.18 -15.65 4.26
CA ILE A 139 6.26 -16.55 4.71
C ILE A 139 7.51 -15.73 5.02
#